data_AF-A0A090TDZ4-F1
#
_entry.id   AF-A0A090TDZ4-F1
#
_cell.length_a   1.000
_cell.length_b   1.000
_cell.length_c   1.000
_cell.angle_alpha   90.00
_cell.angle_beta   90.00
_cell.angle_gamma   90.00
#
_symmetry.space_group_name_H-M   'P 1'
#
loop_
_entity.id
_entity.type
_entity.pdbx_description
1 polymer ?
#
loop_
_entity_poly.entity_id
_entity_poly.type
_entity_poly.pdbx_seq_one_letter_code
_entity_poly.pdbx_strand_id
1 'polypeptide(L)'
;MYNYALLPSLQQFNKILAHELVFFLEDTEAVDGQIEMDAPMRRQVLAQLGVTIHADDSPMAEEFSQALPIDLMSEEMSDELETETEVRLILGEESYILWMKIAALPNSLIRIPLSELQEEDFAPLFRNSLIMALLVLAGGWLFIRLQNRPLTALENAAKLVGQGEIPPPLPEKGASEIRSVTRAFNQMAKGIQELEQDRTLLMAGISTIFARR
;
A
#
# COMPACT_ATOMS: atom_id res chain seq x y z
N MET A 1 -19.75 1.69 -16.57
CA MET A 1 -18.57 2.47 -16.13
C MET A 1 -17.38 1.53 -16.25
N TYR A 2 -16.83 1.43 -17.47
CA TYR A 2 -15.70 0.54 -17.75
C TYR A 2 -14.43 1.12 -17.13
N ASN A 3 -13.70 0.28 -16.38
CA ASN A 3 -12.58 0.69 -15.56
C ASN A 3 -11.39 1.07 -16.47
N TYR A 4 -11.21 2.38 -16.72
CA TYR A 4 -10.17 2.96 -17.60
C TYR A 4 -8.72 2.69 -17.14
N ALA A 5 -8.53 2.02 -16.01
CA ALA A 5 -7.24 1.71 -15.41
C ALA A 5 -6.53 0.49 -16.02
N LEU A 6 -7.23 -0.36 -16.79
CA LEU A 6 -6.69 -1.61 -17.33
C LEU A 6 -6.15 -1.52 -18.77
N LEU A 7 -6.52 -0.47 -19.53
CA LEU A 7 -6.07 -0.30 -20.91
C LEU A 7 -4.53 -0.19 -21.07
N PRO A 8 -3.80 0.63 -20.30
CA PRO A 8 -2.37 0.77 -20.53
C PRO A 8 -1.57 -0.49 -20.19
N SER A 9 -1.98 -1.25 -19.16
CA SER A 9 -1.33 -2.52 -18.80
C SER A 9 -1.61 -3.62 -19.84
N LEU A 10 -2.83 -3.69 -20.37
CA LEU A 10 -3.16 -4.63 -21.44
C LEU A 10 -2.45 -4.31 -22.75
N GLN A 11 -2.30 -3.02 -23.09
CA GLN A 11 -1.52 -2.59 -24.27
C GLN A 11 -0.03 -2.92 -24.15
N GLN A 12 0.56 -2.71 -22.95
CA GLN A 12 1.95 -3.11 -22.70
C GLN A 12 2.15 -4.61 -22.83
N PHE A 13 1.20 -5.41 -22.32
CA PHE A 13 1.22 -6.86 -22.46
C PHE A 13 1.04 -7.30 -23.92
N ASN A 14 0.09 -6.70 -24.65
CA ASN A 14 -0.14 -6.95 -26.07
C ASN A 14 1.15 -6.77 -26.87
N LYS A 15 1.85 -5.66 -26.64
CA LYS A 15 3.11 -5.33 -27.31
C LYS A 15 4.24 -6.33 -27.02
N ILE A 16 4.36 -6.79 -25.78
CA ILE A 16 5.38 -7.80 -25.41
C ILE A 16 5.04 -9.14 -26.07
N LEU A 17 3.77 -9.56 -26.03
CA LEU A 17 3.35 -10.81 -26.67
C LEU A 17 3.53 -10.79 -28.18
N ALA A 18 3.15 -9.70 -28.85
CA ALA A 18 3.27 -9.57 -30.29
C ALA A 18 4.73 -9.74 -30.71
N HIS A 19 5.64 -9.05 -30.02
CA HIS A 19 7.07 -9.14 -30.27
C HIS A 19 7.61 -10.58 -30.15
N GLU A 20 7.21 -11.31 -29.11
CA GLU A 20 7.62 -12.72 -28.93
C GLU A 20 6.99 -13.66 -29.97
N LEU A 21 5.78 -13.37 -30.44
CA LEU A 21 5.05 -14.16 -31.45
C LEU A 21 5.61 -13.98 -32.87
N VAL A 22 6.12 -12.80 -33.22
CA VAL A 22 6.82 -12.56 -34.50
C VAL A 22 7.98 -13.56 -34.66
N PHE A 23 8.80 -13.74 -33.61
CA PHE A 23 9.91 -14.71 -33.62
C PHE A 23 9.47 -16.18 -33.78
N PHE A 24 8.21 -16.51 -33.48
CA PHE A 24 7.66 -17.85 -33.70
C PHE A 24 7.25 -18.06 -35.17
N LEU A 25 6.65 -17.04 -35.79
CA LEU A 25 6.20 -17.12 -37.19
C LEU A 25 7.40 -17.16 -38.16
N GLU A 26 8.46 -16.40 -37.88
CA GLU A 26 9.66 -16.29 -38.74
C GLU A 26 10.46 -17.62 -38.86
N ASP A 27 10.46 -18.45 -37.80
CA ASP A 27 11.17 -19.74 -37.77
C ASP A 27 10.38 -20.86 -38.49
N THR A 28 9.08 -20.68 -38.70
CA THR A 28 8.25 -21.64 -39.44
C THR A 28 8.45 -21.53 -40.95
N GLU A 29 8.87 -20.35 -41.44
CA GLU A 29 9.28 -20.12 -42.83
C GLU A 29 10.71 -20.60 -43.11
N ALA A 30 11.53 -20.84 -42.07
CA ALA A 30 12.90 -21.36 -42.19
C ALA A 30 12.94 -22.89 -42.41
N VAL A 31 12.13 -23.40 -43.33
CA VAL A 31 12.28 -24.75 -43.91
C VAL A 31 13.33 -24.72 -45.02
N ASP A 32 14.55 -24.29 -44.69
CA ASP A 32 15.77 -24.82 -45.34
C ASP A 32 17.01 -24.44 -44.51
N GLY A 33 17.36 -25.29 -43.55
CA GLY A 33 18.71 -25.38 -43.02
C GLY A 33 19.16 -24.33 -42.00
N GLN A 34 19.16 -24.76 -40.74
CA GLN A 34 20.00 -24.28 -39.63
C GLN A 34 19.58 -23.01 -38.86
N ILE A 35 18.63 -23.17 -37.93
CA ILE A 35 18.68 -22.48 -36.63
C ILE A 35 18.24 -23.49 -35.53
N GLU A 36 19.20 -24.18 -34.91
CA GLU A 36 18.95 -25.17 -33.85
C GLU A 36 19.43 -24.67 -32.47
N MET A 37 19.27 -23.37 -32.16
CA MET A 37 19.80 -22.80 -30.91
C MET A 37 18.79 -22.13 -29.96
N ASP A 38 17.47 -22.16 -30.19
CA ASP A 38 16.51 -21.49 -29.26
C ASP A 38 15.25 -22.30 -28.89
N ALA A 39 15.10 -23.55 -29.34
CA ALA A 39 13.89 -24.34 -29.06
C ALA A 39 13.61 -24.66 -27.56
N PRO A 40 14.58 -24.88 -26.65
CA PRO A 40 14.28 -25.22 -25.26
C PRO A 40 13.91 -24.01 -24.39
N MET A 41 14.61 -22.87 -24.55
CA MET A 41 14.32 -21.63 -23.83
C MET A 41 12.94 -21.07 -24.21
N ARG A 42 12.59 -21.08 -25.50
CA ARG A 42 11.27 -20.66 -26.01
C ARG A 42 10.12 -21.50 -25.47
N ARG A 43 10.27 -22.82 -25.43
CA ARG A 43 9.28 -23.73 -24.82
C ARG A 43 9.07 -23.43 -23.32
N GLN A 44 10.12 -22.99 -22.63
CA GLN A 44 10.03 -22.63 -21.21
C GLN A 44 9.32 -21.29 -21.01
N VAL A 45 9.54 -20.29 -21.85
CA VAL A 45 8.82 -19.00 -21.81
C VAL A 45 7.33 -19.19 -22.14
N LEU A 46 7.00 -19.95 -23.19
CA LEU A 46 5.62 -20.24 -23.56
C LEU A 46 4.89 -21.06 -22.47
N ALA A 47 5.59 -21.99 -21.82
CA ALA A 47 5.05 -22.72 -20.68
C ALA A 47 4.83 -21.81 -19.45
N GLN A 48 5.70 -20.83 -19.21
CA GLN A 48 5.54 -19.85 -18.15
C GLN A 48 4.38 -18.87 -18.42
N LEU A 49 4.13 -18.53 -19.68
CA LEU A 49 2.98 -17.71 -20.11
C LEU A 49 1.66 -18.51 -20.20
N GLY A 50 1.70 -19.83 -20.00
CA GLY A 50 0.53 -20.70 -20.07
C GLY A 50 -0.10 -20.79 -21.47
N VAL A 51 0.66 -20.47 -22.53
CA VAL A 51 0.16 -20.44 -23.91
C VAL A 51 -0.09 -21.87 -24.40
N THR A 52 -1.32 -22.13 -24.85
CA THR A 52 -1.70 -23.42 -25.43
C THR A 52 -2.24 -23.25 -26.85
N ILE A 53 -1.89 -24.18 -27.73
CA ILE A 53 -2.36 -24.20 -29.12
C ILE A 53 -3.42 -25.28 -29.23
N HIS A 54 -4.61 -24.91 -29.69
CA HIS A 54 -5.75 -25.77 -29.88
C HIS A 54 -6.14 -25.80 -31.36
N ALA A 55 -6.67 -26.92 -31.84
CA ALA A 55 -7.19 -27.00 -33.19
C ALA A 55 -8.57 -26.33 -33.29
N ASP A 56 -8.91 -25.81 -34.48
CA ASP A 56 -10.19 -25.13 -34.77
C ASP A 56 -11.42 -26.07 -34.65
N ASP A 57 -11.20 -27.39 -34.66
CA ASP A 57 -12.21 -28.43 -34.47
C ASP A 57 -12.28 -28.98 -33.03
N SER A 58 -11.46 -28.45 -32.12
CA SER A 58 -11.42 -28.90 -30.74
C SER A 58 -12.61 -28.38 -29.93
N PRO A 59 -12.99 -29.04 -28.82
CA PRO A 59 -14.03 -28.54 -27.92
C PRO A 59 -13.75 -27.11 -27.39
N MET A 60 -12.49 -26.68 -27.40
CA MET A 60 -12.10 -25.34 -26.95
C MET A 60 -12.39 -24.24 -27.99
N ALA A 61 -12.63 -24.61 -29.26
CA ALA A 61 -13.08 -23.66 -30.28
C ALA A 61 -14.48 -23.09 -29.98
N GLU A 62 -15.26 -23.77 -29.14
CA GLU A 62 -16.53 -23.25 -28.63
C GLU A 62 -16.31 -22.01 -27.76
N GLU A 63 -15.28 -21.99 -26.90
CA GLU A 63 -14.91 -20.82 -26.10
C GLU A 63 -14.49 -19.65 -26.99
N PHE A 64 -13.69 -19.90 -28.04
CA PHE A 64 -13.32 -18.89 -29.02
C PHE A 64 -14.54 -18.29 -29.73
N SER A 65 -15.53 -19.12 -30.06
CA SER A 65 -16.76 -18.70 -30.73
C SER A 65 -17.64 -17.82 -29.84
N GLN A 66 -17.59 -18.03 -28.52
CA GLN A 66 -18.31 -17.24 -27.53
C GLN A 66 -17.53 -16.00 -27.05
N ALA A 67 -16.23 -15.93 -27.32
CA ALA A 67 -15.37 -14.82 -26.94
C ALA A 67 -15.72 -13.53 -27.68
N LEU A 68 -15.51 -12.39 -27.01
CA LEU A 68 -15.77 -11.07 -27.56
C LEU A 68 -14.58 -10.61 -28.42
N PRO A 69 -14.77 -10.26 -29.70
CA PRO A 69 -13.69 -9.73 -30.52
C PRO A 69 -13.22 -8.37 -29.99
N ILE A 70 -11.91 -8.15 -30.02
CA ILE A 70 -11.29 -6.86 -29.69
C ILE A 70 -10.65 -6.31 -30.96
N ASP A 71 -11.37 -5.43 -31.65
CA ASP A 71 -10.95 -4.87 -32.94
C ASP A 71 -9.58 -4.18 -32.85
N LEU A 72 -9.37 -3.35 -31.81
CA LEU A 72 -8.10 -2.65 -31.61
C LEU A 72 -6.91 -3.61 -31.46
N MET A 73 -7.06 -4.68 -30.68
CA MET A 73 -5.97 -5.66 -30.49
C MET A 73 -5.77 -6.52 -31.75
N SER A 74 -6.85 -6.79 -32.48
CA SER A 74 -6.79 -7.52 -33.76
C SER A 74 -6.03 -6.71 -34.81
N GLU A 75 -6.29 -5.40 -34.89
CA GLU A 75 -5.57 -4.46 -35.77
C GLU A 75 -4.10 -4.35 -35.38
N GLU A 76 -3.79 -4.05 -34.11
CA GLU A 76 -2.41 -3.96 -33.61
C GLU A 76 -1.61 -5.26 -33.85
N MET A 77 -2.22 -6.42 -33.60
CA MET A 77 -1.57 -7.71 -33.83
C MET A 77 -1.42 -8.03 -35.31
N SER A 78 -2.38 -7.63 -36.14
CA SER A 78 -2.28 -7.83 -37.58
C SER A 78 -1.15 -7.00 -38.20
N ASP A 79 -0.98 -5.78 -37.71
CA ASP A 79 0.09 -4.88 -38.12
C ASP A 79 1.47 -5.39 -37.67
N GLU A 80 1.59 -5.83 -36.41
CA GLU A 80 2.89 -6.29 -35.87
C GLU A 80 3.31 -7.66 -36.43
N LEU A 81 2.36 -8.58 -36.65
CA LEU A 81 2.64 -9.93 -37.16
C LEU A 81 2.65 -10.00 -38.70
N GLU A 82 2.39 -8.88 -39.38
CA GLU A 82 2.25 -8.78 -40.85
C GLU A 82 1.25 -9.80 -41.45
N THR A 83 0.28 -10.26 -40.66
CA THR A 83 -0.70 -11.28 -41.05
C THR A 83 -2.04 -11.02 -40.37
N GLU A 84 -3.15 -11.28 -41.06
CA GLU A 84 -4.49 -11.06 -40.51
C GLU A 84 -4.67 -11.90 -39.23
N THR A 85 -4.87 -11.22 -38.11
CA THR A 85 -4.93 -11.82 -36.78
C THR A 85 -6.19 -11.36 -36.07
N GLU A 86 -7.02 -12.33 -35.68
CA GLU A 86 -8.23 -12.07 -34.92
C GLU A 86 -7.96 -12.35 -33.44
N VAL A 87 -8.16 -11.33 -32.60
CA VAL A 87 -8.00 -11.42 -31.15
C VAL A 87 -9.37 -11.32 -30.50
N ARG A 88 -9.69 -12.30 -29.64
CA ARG A 88 -10.92 -12.34 -28.86
C ARG A 88 -10.61 -12.49 -27.37
N LEU A 89 -11.48 -11.98 -26.52
CA LEU A 89 -11.38 -12.03 -25.08
C LEU A 89 -12.61 -12.69 -24.47
N ILE A 90 -12.38 -13.63 -23.56
CA ILE A 90 -13.44 -14.24 -22.75
C ILE A 90 -13.06 -14.16 -21.27
N LEU A 91 -14.06 -14.02 -20.41
CA LEU A 91 -13.89 -14.17 -18.97
C LEU A 91 -13.99 -15.66 -18.64
N GLY A 92 -12.86 -16.29 -18.30
CA GLY A 92 -12.82 -17.67 -17.80
C GLY A 92 -13.26 -17.76 -16.34
N GLU A 93 -13.16 -18.95 -15.75
CA GLU A 93 -13.58 -19.19 -14.35
C GLU A 93 -12.76 -18.38 -13.33
N GLU A 94 -11.46 -18.20 -13.59
CA GLU A 94 -10.53 -17.56 -12.65
C GLU A 94 -9.84 -16.32 -13.21
N SER A 95 -9.77 -16.16 -14.55
CA SER A 95 -9.08 -15.03 -15.17
C SER A 95 -9.61 -14.73 -16.57
N TYR A 96 -9.23 -13.57 -17.10
CA TYR A 96 -9.44 -13.29 -18.51
C TYR A 96 -8.57 -14.20 -19.38
N ILE A 97 -9.12 -14.64 -20.51
CA ILE A 97 -8.43 -15.49 -21.48
C ILE A 97 -8.47 -14.77 -22.82
N LEU A 98 -7.30 -14.53 -23.39
CA LEU A 98 -7.15 -14.08 -24.75
C LEU A 98 -7.06 -15.28 -25.67
N TRP A 99 -7.88 -15.25 -26.71
CA TRP A 99 -7.79 -16.14 -27.83
C TRP A 99 -7.30 -15.39 -29.05
N MET A 100 -6.45 -16.04 -29.83
CA MET A 100 -5.86 -15.46 -31.01
C MET A 100 -5.88 -16.47 -32.16
N LYS A 101 -6.35 -16.02 -33.32
CA LYS A 101 -6.37 -16.80 -34.56
C LYS A 101 -5.53 -16.06 -35.59
N ILE A 102 -4.49 -16.72 -36.09
CA ILE A 102 -3.50 -16.13 -37.01
C ILE A 102 -3.72 -16.76 -38.40
N ALA A 103 -3.89 -15.95 -39.45
CA ALA A 103 -4.09 -16.44 -40.81
C ALA A 103 -2.91 -17.27 -41.34
N ALA A 104 -1.68 -16.93 -40.95
CA ALA A 104 -0.47 -17.70 -41.25
C ALA A 104 -0.46 -19.13 -40.67
N LEU A 105 -1.26 -19.40 -39.62
CA LEU A 105 -1.36 -20.72 -38.97
C LEU A 105 -2.80 -21.26 -39.10
N PRO A 106 -3.17 -21.77 -40.29
CA PRO A 106 -4.52 -22.31 -40.50
C PRO A 106 -4.79 -23.46 -39.55
N ASN A 107 -6.02 -23.53 -39.04
CA ASN A 107 -6.51 -24.52 -38.07
C ASN A 107 -5.88 -24.46 -36.67
N SER A 108 -5.21 -23.36 -36.30
CA SER A 108 -4.63 -23.17 -34.97
C SER A 108 -5.25 -21.98 -34.24
N LEU A 109 -5.74 -22.24 -33.03
CA LEU A 109 -6.25 -21.26 -32.07
C LEU A 109 -5.27 -21.18 -30.90
N ILE A 110 -4.73 -20.00 -30.65
CA ILE A 110 -3.77 -19.76 -29.58
C ILE A 110 -4.53 -19.22 -28.38
N ARG A 111 -4.42 -19.90 -27.24
CA ARG A 111 -5.03 -19.52 -25.97
C ARG A 111 -3.96 -18.97 -25.05
N ILE A 112 -4.17 -17.77 -24.54
CA ILE A 112 -3.27 -17.08 -23.62
C ILE A 112 -4.07 -16.69 -22.38
N PRO A 113 -3.94 -17.44 -21.26
CA PRO A 113 -4.53 -17.01 -20.02
C PRO A 113 -3.85 -15.72 -19.59
N LEU A 114 -4.61 -14.63 -19.47
CA LEU A 114 -4.19 -13.47 -18.69
C LEU A 114 -4.32 -13.86 -17.22
N SER A 115 -3.51 -14.82 -16.79
CA SER A 115 -3.28 -15.04 -15.37
C SER A 115 -2.86 -13.68 -14.85
N GLU A 116 -3.71 -13.05 -14.05
CA GLU A 116 -3.40 -11.81 -13.37
C GLU A 116 -1.98 -11.96 -12.83
N LEU A 117 -1.08 -11.05 -13.22
CA LEU A 117 0.28 -11.01 -12.67
C LEU A 117 0.14 -11.08 -11.15
N GLN A 118 0.36 -12.30 -10.66
CA GLN A 118 0.23 -12.84 -9.31
C GLN A 118 -0.36 -11.88 -8.28
N GLU A 119 -1.61 -12.13 -7.87
CA GLU A 119 -2.07 -11.76 -6.52
C GLU A 119 -1.09 -12.28 -5.44
N GLU A 120 -0.32 -13.33 -5.74
CA GLU A 120 0.68 -13.92 -4.85
C GLU A 120 1.94 -13.06 -4.65
N ASP A 121 2.31 -12.19 -5.60
CA ASP A 121 3.52 -11.34 -5.51
C ASP A 121 3.28 -10.05 -4.71
N PHE A 122 2.04 -9.55 -4.69
CA PHE A 122 1.70 -8.31 -3.97
C PHE A 122 1.20 -8.54 -2.54
N ALA A 123 0.71 -9.73 -2.19
CA ALA A 123 0.29 -10.09 -0.84
C ALA A 123 1.34 -9.76 0.26
N PRO A 124 2.65 -10.11 0.10
CA PRO A 124 3.65 -9.75 1.11
C PRO A 124 3.88 -8.24 1.20
N LEU A 125 3.80 -7.50 0.09
CA LEU A 125 3.99 -6.04 0.05
C LEU A 125 2.85 -5.30 0.75
N PHE A 126 1.60 -5.70 0.48
CA PHE A 126 0.43 -5.13 1.17
C PHE A 126 0.44 -5.44 2.67
N ARG A 127 0.78 -6.67 3.06
CA ARG A 127 0.93 -7.04 4.48
C ARG A 127 1.98 -6.17 5.17
N ASN A 128 3.16 -6.02 4.56
CA ASN A 128 4.24 -5.23 5.13
C ASN A 128 3.90 -3.74 5.20
N SER A 129 3.25 -3.20 4.16
CA SER A 129 2.77 -1.81 4.13
C SER A 129 1.71 -1.55 5.22
N LEU A 130 0.77 -2.48 5.42
CA LEU A 130 -0.24 -2.38 6.47
C LEU A 130 0.39 -2.40 7.87
N ILE A 131 1.36 -3.27 8.11
CA ILE A 131 2.11 -3.32 9.37
C ILE A 131 2.85 -1.99 9.59
N MET A 132 3.53 -1.46 8.57
CA MET A 132 4.22 -0.17 8.65
C MET A 132 3.26 0.98 8.94
N ALA A 133 2.11 1.04 8.27
CA ALA A 133 1.10 2.06 8.52
C ALA A 133 0.58 2.00 9.97
N LEU A 134 0.30 0.80 10.48
CA LEU A 134 -0.13 0.61 11.88
C LEU A 134 0.95 1.04 12.87
N LEU A 135 2.23 0.73 12.60
CA LEU A 135 3.34 1.15 13.45
C LEU A 135 3.50 2.67 13.49
N VAL A 136 3.36 3.36 12.35
CA VAL A 136 3.43 4.82 12.29
C VAL A 136 2.29 5.46 13.08
N LEU A 137 1.06 4.96 12.91
CA LEU A 137 -0.11 5.46 13.64
C LEU A 137 0.01 5.20 15.15
N ALA A 138 0.41 3.99 15.54
CA ALA A 138 0.63 3.63 16.94
C ALA A 138 1.74 4.48 17.57
N GLY A 139 2.85 4.68 16.86
CA GLY A 139 3.96 5.52 17.29
C GLY A 139 3.54 6.98 17.47
N GLY A 140 2.83 7.56 16.49
CA GLY A 140 2.30 8.91 16.57
C GLY A 140 1.32 9.10 17.71
N TRP A 141 0.35 8.18 17.88
CA TRP A 141 -0.61 8.21 18.98
C TRP A 141 0.07 8.11 20.35
N LEU A 142 1.04 7.20 20.49
CA LEU A 142 1.80 7.02 21.73
C LEU A 142 2.61 8.28 22.06
N PHE A 143 3.26 8.87 21.06
CA PHE A 143 4.05 10.10 21.21
C PHE A 143 3.17 11.27 21.70
N ILE A 144 2.02 11.49 21.05
CA ILE A 144 1.04 12.53 21.46
C ILE A 144 0.57 12.29 22.90
N ARG A 145 0.23 11.04 23.24
CA ARG A 145 -0.25 10.69 24.59
C ARG A 145 0.82 10.92 25.65
N LEU A 146 2.08 10.64 25.35
CA LEU A 146 3.20 10.85 26.27
C LEU A 146 3.48 12.34 26.49
N GLN A 147 3.35 13.15 25.44
CA GLN A 147 3.56 14.61 25.48
C GLN A 147 2.43 15.35 26.22
N ASN A 148 1.18 14.93 26.04
CA ASN A 148 0.01 15.65 26.59
C ASN A 148 -0.26 15.36 28.07
N ARG A 149 0.18 14.21 28.61
CA ARG A 149 -0.02 13.86 30.03
C ARG A 149 0.51 14.89 31.04
N PRO A 150 1.75 15.40 30.95
CA PRO A 150 2.26 16.37 31.91
C PRO A 150 1.57 17.74 31.82
N LEU A 151 1.09 18.14 30.62
CA LEU A 151 0.34 19.38 30.45
C LEU A 151 -1.00 19.35 31.18
N THR A 152 -1.75 18.25 31.07
CA THR A 152 -3.02 18.07 31.80
C THR A 152 -2.80 18.06 33.33
N ALA A 153 -1.67 17.51 33.81
CA ALA A 153 -1.32 17.52 35.22
C ALA A 153 -1.01 18.94 35.74
N LEU A 154 -0.29 19.75 34.96
CA LEU A 154 -0.03 21.16 35.24
C LEU A 154 -1.31 21.98 35.29
N GLU A 155 -2.21 21.80 34.32
CA GLU A 155 -3.50 22.49 34.27
C GLU A 155 -4.33 22.23 35.53
N ASN A 156 -4.40 20.97 35.96
CA ASN A 156 -5.16 20.60 37.16
C ASN A 156 -4.51 21.15 38.43
N ALA A 157 -3.18 21.10 38.57
CA ALA A 157 -2.50 21.66 39.73
C ALA A 157 -2.64 23.18 39.80
N ALA A 158 -2.60 23.89 38.67
CA ALA A 158 -2.83 25.33 38.61
C ALA A 158 -4.25 25.70 39.06
N LYS A 159 -5.27 24.91 38.70
CA LYS A 159 -6.64 25.08 39.19
C LYS A 159 -6.75 24.89 40.71
N LEU A 160 -6.03 23.94 41.29
CA LEU A 160 -5.99 23.72 42.74
C LEU A 160 -5.33 24.89 43.49
N VAL A 161 -4.18 25.38 43.00
CA VAL A 161 -3.53 26.59 43.55
C VAL A 161 -4.45 27.80 43.47
N GLY A 162 -5.18 27.96 42.35
CA GLY A 162 -6.16 29.03 42.18
C GLY A 162 -7.36 28.96 43.14
N GLN A 163 -7.63 27.80 43.72
CA GLN A 163 -8.67 27.60 44.75
C GLN A 163 -8.13 27.78 46.18
N GLY A 164 -6.85 28.10 46.33
CA GLY A 164 -6.19 28.24 47.64
C GLY A 164 -5.72 26.92 48.24
N GLU A 165 -5.77 25.82 47.47
CA GLU A 165 -5.20 24.53 47.90
C GLU A 165 -3.75 24.40 47.42
N ILE A 166 -2.87 23.86 48.26
CA ILE A 166 -1.45 23.66 47.91
C ILE A 166 -1.28 22.23 47.40
N PRO A 167 -1.16 22.01 46.07
CA PRO A 167 -1.02 20.67 45.53
C PRO A 167 0.38 20.09 45.81
N PRO A 168 0.51 18.75 45.88
CA PRO A 168 1.82 18.10 45.99
C PRO A 168 2.69 18.39 44.75
N PRO A 169 4.03 18.40 44.91
CA PRO A 169 4.94 18.75 43.83
C PRO A 169 4.76 17.82 42.62
N LEU A 170 4.59 18.42 41.44
CA LEU A 170 4.38 17.69 40.20
C LEU A 170 5.69 17.04 39.72
N PRO A 171 5.63 15.82 39.13
CA PRO A 171 6.80 15.13 38.62
C PRO A 171 7.40 15.84 37.39
N GLU A 172 8.70 16.13 37.44
CA GLU A 172 9.50 16.78 36.39
C GLU A 172 9.79 15.87 35.17
N LYS A 173 8.73 15.35 34.51
CA LYS A 173 8.83 14.40 33.39
C LYS A 173 8.40 15.02 32.06
N GLY A 174 9.00 14.57 30.96
CA GLY A 174 8.72 15.05 29.60
C GLY A 174 9.88 15.84 28.98
N ALA A 175 9.56 16.59 27.92
CA ALA A 175 10.50 17.46 27.20
C ALA A 175 11.13 18.53 28.11
N SER A 176 12.27 19.08 27.70
CA SER A 176 13.05 20.07 28.46
C SER A 176 12.21 21.27 28.89
N GLU A 177 11.34 21.74 28.00
CA GLU A 177 10.49 22.91 28.19
C GLU A 177 9.44 22.65 29.27
N ILE A 178 8.74 21.50 29.16
CA ILE A 178 7.76 21.04 30.15
C ILE A 178 8.42 20.93 31.54
N ARG A 179 9.60 20.32 31.60
CA ARG A 179 10.35 20.15 32.86
C ARG A 179 10.70 21.48 33.52
N SER A 180 11.18 22.44 32.72
CA SER A 180 11.52 23.79 33.19
C SER A 180 10.31 24.50 33.78
N VAL A 181 9.17 24.45 33.08
CA VAL A 181 7.90 25.04 33.56
C VAL A 181 7.40 24.36 34.83
N THR A 182 7.42 23.02 34.89
CA THR A 182 7.02 22.28 36.11
C THR A 182 7.89 22.65 37.31
N ARG A 183 9.20 22.82 37.11
CA ARG A 183 10.10 23.24 38.18
C ARG A 183 9.77 24.65 38.68
N ALA A 184 9.57 25.61 37.78
CA ALA A 184 9.19 26.96 38.14
C ALA A 184 7.84 27.00 38.88
N PHE A 185 6.86 26.21 38.43
CA PHE A 185 5.56 26.07 39.10
C PHE A 185 5.70 25.49 40.51
N ASN A 186 6.45 24.39 40.68
CA ASN A 186 6.69 23.78 42.00
C ASN A 186 7.38 24.77 42.95
N GLN A 187 8.32 25.57 42.44
CA GLN A 187 9.02 26.57 43.25
C GLN A 187 8.11 27.74 43.67
N MET A 188 7.20 28.17 42.79
CA MET A 188 6.17 29.17 43.11
C MET A 188 5.18 28.64 44.16
N ALA A 189 4.66 27.42 43.99
CA ALA A 189 3.74 26.79 44.93
C ALA A 189 4.37 26.65 46.33
N LYS A 190 5.65 26.26 46.39
CA LYS A 190 6.41 26.20 47.64
C LYS A 190 6.59 27.58 48.29
N GLY A 191 6.89 28.62 47.51
CA GLY A 191 7.02 29.98 48.02
C GLY A 191 5.70 30.54 48.60
N ILE A 192 4.55 30.21 47.99
CA ILE A 192 3.23 30.57 48.54
C ILE A 192 3.00 29.89 49.89
N GLN A 193 3.32 28.59 49.99
CA GLN A 193 3.22 27.83 51.25
C GLN A 193 4.06 28.46 52.36
N GLU A 194 5.29 28.84 52.07
CA GLU A 194 6.21 29.48 53.03
C GLU A 194 5.69 30.86 53.48
N LEU A 195 5.12 31.67 52.56
CA LEU A 195 4.53 32.98 52.88
C LEU A 195 3.26 32.90 53.74
N GLU A 196 2.42 31.88 53.54
CA GLU A 196 1.26 31.63 54.42
C GLU A 196 1.69 31.18 55.82
N GLN A 197 2.75 30.38 55.91
CA GLN A 197 3.32 29.93 57.18
C GLN A 197 3.86 31.11 58.00
N ASP A 198 4.54 32.06 57.36
CA ASP A 198 5.04 33.29 57.99
C ASP A 198 3.91 34.22 58.45
N ARG A 199 2.81 34.32 57.69
CA ARG A 199 1.63 35.10 58.13
C ARG A 199 0.97 34.50 59.37
N THR A 200 0.95 33.19 59.50
CA THR A 200 0.39 32.49 60.67
C THR A 200 1.25 32.73 61.92
N LEU A 201 2.58 32.71 61.76
CA LEU A 201 3.55 33.02 62.81
C LEU A 201 3.48 34.49 63.26
N LEU A 202 3.31 35.43 62.33
CA LEU A 202 3.16 36.85 62.63
C LEU A 202 1.82 37.19 63.30
N MET A 203 0.70 36.57 62.91
CA MET A 203 -0.58 36.77 63.60
C MET A 203 -0.59 36.22 65.04
N ALA A 204 0.10 35.11 65.30
CA ALA A 204 0.30 34.60 66.65
C ALA A 204 1.13 35.56 67.53
N GLY A 205 2.18 36.17 66.98
CA GLY A 205 3.03 37.12 67.68
C GLY A 205 2.35 38.44 68.07
N ILE A 206 1.41 38.94 67.25
CA ILE A 206 0.67 40.18 67.53
C ILE A 206 -0.42 39.95 68.60
N SER A 207 -1.03 38.77 68.66
CA SER A 207 -2.00 38.41 69.70
C SER A 207 -1.38 38.37 71.10
N THR A 208 -0.14 37.88 71.22
CA THR A 208 0.59 37.90 72.50
C THR A 208 0.89 39.31 73.03
N ILE A 209 0.89 40.34 72.17
CA ILE A 209 1.11 41.74 72.57
C ILE A 209 -0.19 42.39 73.09
N PHE A 210 -1.37 41.91 72.67
CA PHE A 210 -2.66 42.41 73.16
C PHE A 210 -3.16 41.74 74.44
N ALA A 211 -2.68 40.53 74.77
CA ALA A 211 -3.06 39.82 76.00
C ALA A 211 -2.31 40.30 77.27
N ARG A 212 -1.48 41.34 77.17
CA ARG A 212 -0.61 41.84 78.25
C ARG A 212 -0.81 43.31 78.63
N ARG A 213 -2.02 43.85 78.40
CA ARG A 213 -2.46 45.14 78.96
C ARG A 213 -3.72 44.97 79.79
#